data_AF-A0A7D6ZVF3-F1
#
_entry.id   AF-A0A7D6ZVF3-F1
#
_cell.length_a   1.000
_cell.length_b   1.000
_cell.length_c   1.000
_cell.angle_alpha   90.00
_cell.angle_beta   90.00
_cell.angle_gamma   90.00
#
_symmetry.space_group_name_H-M   'P 1'
#
loop_
_entity.id
_entity.type
_entity.pdbx_description
1 polymer ?
#
loop_
_entity_poly.entity_id
_entity_poly.type
_entity_poly.pdbx_seq_one_letter_code
_entity_poly.pdbx_strand_id
1 'polypeptide(L)' 'MITIRLFCNLGMSTSVLVNKMREAAEAKGVEADIKAFPESTIQKRLEEGMYVALLGPQVRYRLPSAKKLCFKVI' A
#
# COMPACT_ATOMS: atom_id res chain seq x y z
N MET A 1 3.98 1.07 -15.15
CA MET A 1 3.16 0.53 -14.04
C MET A 1 3.64 0.97 -12.64
N ILE A 2 2.79 1.68 -11.89
CA ILE A 2 3.04 2.12 -10.51
C ILE A 2 2.62 1.02 -9.52
N THR A 3 3.53 0.54 -8.69
CA THR A 3 3.22 -0.50 -7.69
C THR A 3 2.79 0.13 -6.36
N ILE A 4 1.49 0.05 -6.05
CA ILE A 4 0.88 0.61 -4.84
C ILE A 4 0.50 -0.51 -3.88
N ARG A 5 0.87 -0.35 -2.61
CA ARG A 5 0.59 -1.31 -1.54
C ARG A 5 -0.13 -0.63 -0.39
N LEU A 6 -1.31 -1.12 -0.05
CA LEU A 6 -2.08 -0.67 1.11
C LEU A 6 -1.82 -1.61 2.28
N PHE A 7 -1.55 -1.06 3.45
CA PHE A 7 -1.27 -1.82 4.67
C PHE A 7 -2.31 -1.51 5.74
N CYS A 8 -2.98 -2.55 6.23
CA CYS A 8 -4.13 -2.44 7.13
C CYS A 8 -4.21 -3.63 8.08
N ASN A 9 -5.05 -3.56 9.10
CA ASN A 9 -5.27 -4.62 10.08
C ASN A 9 -6.24 -5.72 9.58
N LEU A 10 -6.12 -6.15 8.31
CA LEU A 10 -6.92 -7.22 7.68
C LEU A 10 -8.46 -7.07 7.86
N GLY A 11 -9.10 -6.28 6.99
CA GLY A 11 -10.57 -6.12 7.00
C GLY A 11 -11.20 -6.08 5.61
N MET A 12 -12.46 -6.52 5.51
CA MET A 12 -13.24 -6.53 4.25
C MET A 12 -13.32 -5.16 3.57
N SER A 13 -13.31 -4.07 4.34
CA SER A 13 -13.35 -2.69 3.86
C SER A 13 -12.17 -2.32 2.95
N THR A 14 -11.02 -2.98 3.12
CA THR A 14 -9.82 -2.68 2.33
C THR A 14 -9.94 -3.24 0.93
N SER A 15 -10.57 -4.40 0.75
CA SER A 15 -10.80 -4.99 -0.58
C SER A 15 -11.70 -4.11 -1.44
N VAL A 16 -12.75 -3.52 -0.84
CA VAL A 16 -13.64 -2.58 -1.54
C VAL A 16 -12.88 -1.33 -2.00
N LEU A 17 -12.04 -0.78 -1.13
CA LEU A 17 -11.21 0.37 -1.47
C LEU A 17 -10.23 0.05 -2.61
N VAL A 18 -9.53 -1.09 -2.54
CA VAL A 18 -8.59 -1.52 -3.59
C VAL A 18 -9.29 -1.67 -4.94
N ASN A 19 -10.50 -2.22 -4.98
CA ASN A 19 -11.26 -2.34 -6.23
C ASN A 19 -11.62 -0.96 -6.82
N LYS A 20 -12.14 -0.04 -5.99
CA LYS A 20 -12.43 1.33 -6.44
C LYS A 20 -11.18 2.08 -6.90
N MET A 21 -10.02 1.82 -6.28
CA MET A 21 -8.75 2.41 -6.71
C MET A 21 -8.31 1.88 -8.07
N ARG A 22 -8.54 0.59 -8.37
CA ARG A 22 -8.25 0.00 -9.68
C ARG A 22 -9.15 0.59 -10.76
N GLU A 23 -10.46 0.67 -10.50
CA GLU A 23 -11.44 1.33 -11.39
C GLU A 23 -11.04 2.79 -11.68
N ALA A 24 -10.62 3.54 -10.66
CA ALA A 24 -10.19 4.92 -10.82
C ALA A 24 -8.86 5.05 -11.59
N ALA A 25 -7.95 4.08 -11.46
CA ALA A 25 -6.70 4.06 -12.22
C ALA A 25 -6.97 3.77 -13.69
N GLU A 26 -7.84 2.80 -13.98
CA GLU A 26 -8.29 2.46 -15.33
C GLU A 26 -8.99 3.66 -16.01
N ALA A 27 -9.94 4.30 -15.32
CA ALA A 27 -10.64 5.48 -15.83
C ALA A 27 -9.71 6.67 -16.14
N LYS A 28 -8.53 6.72 -15.51
CA LYS A 28 -7.51 7.76 -15.73
C LYS A 28 -6.40 7.34 -16.70
N GLY A 29 -6.45 6.11 -17.25
CA GLY A 29 -5.39 5.56 -18.08
C GLY A 29 -4.06 5.38 -17.33
N VAL A 30 -4.10 5.19 -16.01
CA VAL A 30 -2.91 5.00 -15.17
C VAL A 30 -2.68 3.52 -14.96
N GLU A 31 -1.56 3.00 -15.46
CA GLU A 31 -1.14 1.63 -15.15
C GLU A 31 -0.67 1.54 -13.69
N ALA A 32 -1.45 0.88 -12.82
CA ALA A 32 -1.10 0.66 -11.43
C ALA A 32 -1.40 -0.78 -10.96
N ASP A 33 -0.45 -1.39 -10.26
CA ASP A 33 -0.68 -2.64 -9.51
C ASP A 33 -1.02 -2.30 -8.06
N ILE A 34 -2.29 -2.44 -7.69
CA ILE A 34 -2.82 -2.04 -6.38
C ILE A 34 -3.25 -3.27 -5.59
N LYS A 35 -2.65 -3.49 -4.42
CA LYS A 35 -2.93 -4.66 -3.55
C LYS A 35 -2.87 -4.26 -2.07
N ALA A 36 -3.61 -4.98 -1.23
CA ALA A 36 -3.64 -4.78 0.21
C ALA A 36 -2.97 -5.94 0.96
N PHE A 37 -2.31 -5.62 2.08
CA PHE A 37 -1.58 -6.58 2.91
C PHE A 37 -1.68 -6.21 4.40
N PRO A 38 -1.36 -7.15 5.32
CA PRO A 38 -1.13 -6.83 6.72
C PRO A 38 0.04 -5.85 6.89
N GLU A 39 -0.08 -4.92 7.84
CA GLU A 39 0.96 -3.93 8.15
C GLU A 39 2.27 -4.54 8.65
N SER A 40 2.24 -5.76 9.19
CA SER A 40 3.44 -6.53 9.54
C SER A 40 4.30 -6.88 8.33
N THR A 41 3.76 -6.86 7.11
CA THR A 41 4.46 -7.30 5.90
C THR A 41 5.14 -6.18 5.10
N ILE A 42 5.15 -4.93 5.61
CA ILE A 42 5.71 -3.76 4.90
C ILE A 42 7.14 -4.02 4.40
N GLN A 43 8.01 -4.56 5.25
CA GLN A 43 9.41 -4.83 4.88
C GLN A 43 9.53 -5.81 3.71
N LYS A 44 8.81 -6.94 3.79
CA LYS A 44 8.77 -7.92 2.71
C LYS A 44 8.31 -7.30 1.39
N ARG A 45 7.26 -6.46 1.43
CA ARG A 45 6.74 -5.80 0.22
C ARG A 45 7.64 -4.70 -0.31
N LEU A 46 8.46 -4.09 0.56
CA LEU A 46 9.51 -3.18 0.16
C LEU A 46 10.60 -3.90 -0.64
N GLU A 47 11.06 -5.06 -0.14
CA GLU A 47 12.06 -5.91 -0.79
C GLU A 47 11.57 -6.46 -2.15
N GLU A 48 10.27 -6.74 -2.28
CA GLU A 48 9.64 -7.15 -3.54
C GLU A 48 9.48 -6.02 -4.58
N GLY A 49 9.76 -4.76 -4.22
CA GLY A 49 9.69 -3.61 -5.13
C GLY A 49 8.31 -2.96 -5.20
N MET A 50 8.00 -2.10 -4.22
CA MET A 50 6.84 -1.19 -4.25
C MET A 50 7.28 0.27 -4.39
N TYR A 51 6.46 1.08 -5.07
CA TYR A 51 6.72 2.52 -5.26
C TYR A 51 6.06 3.35 -4.17
N VAL A 52 4.86 2.93 -3.73
CA VAL A 52 4.08 3.66 -2.74
C VAL A 52 3.53 2.71 -1.67
N ALA A 53 3.82 3.02 -0.41
CA ALA A 53 3.21 2.40 0.75
C ALA A 53 2.14 3.32 1.34
N LEU A 54 0.88 2.87 1.34
CA LEU A 54 -0.25 3.55 1.95
C LEU A 54 -0.62 2.83 3.25
N LEU A 55 -0.78 3.59 4.34
CA LEU A 55 -1.22 3.04 5.62
C LEU A 55 -2.69 3.33 5.84
N GLY A 56 -3.44 2.30 6.22
CA GLY A 56 -4.81 2.45 6.70
C GLY A 56 -4.85 3.30 7.98
N PRO A 57 -5.97 4.01 8.23
CA PRO A 57 -6.06 4.93 9.38
C PRO A 57 -5.89 4.22 10.72
N GLN A 58 -6.34 2.97 10.82
CA GLN A 58 -6.26 2.14 12.03
C GLN A 58 -4.81 1.84 12.45
N VAL A 59 -3.88 1.83 11.50
CA VAL A 59 -2.45 1.52 11.74
C VAL A 59 -1.58 2.77 11.62
N ARG A 60 -2.16 3.96 11.75
CA ARG A 60 -1.43 5.26 11.66
C ARG A 60 -0.24 5.35 12.60
N TYR A 61 -0.32 4.74 13.78
CA TYR A 61 0.79 4.70 14.75
C TYR A 61 2.06 4.03 14.19
N ARG A 62 1.96 3.23 13.12
CA ARG A 62 3.11 2.62 12.43
C ARG A 62 3.85 3.56 11.49
N LEU A 63 3.29 4.74 11.18
CA LEU A 63 3.87 5.69 10.23
C LEU A 63 5.34 6.06 10.53
N PRO A 64 5.76 6.36 11.78
CA PRO A 64 7.16 6.67 12.07
C PRO A 64 8.11 5.51 11.73
N SER A 65 7.70 4.27 12.01
CA SER A 65 8.47 3.07 11.69
C SER A 65 8.51 2.80 10.20
N ALA A 66 7.36 2.88 9.52
CA ALA A 66 7.27 2.69 8.07
C ALA A 66 8.11 3.73 7.31
N LYS A 67 8.11 4.99 7.73
CA LYS A 67 8.97 6.04 7.16
C LYS A 67 10.44 5.67 7.29
N LYS A 68 10.90 5.32 8.49
CA LYS A 68 12.30 4.91 8.70
C LYS A 68 12.72 3.76 7.80
N LEU A 69 11.82 2.80 7.56
CA LEU A 69 12.07 1.64 6.71
C LEU A 69 12.12 2.03 5.22
N CYS A 70 11.15 2.81 4.74
CA CYS A 70 11.06 3.18 3.32
C CYS A 70 12.12 4.20 2.89
N PHE A 71 12.51 5.14 3.77
CA PHE A 71 13.51 6.16 3.47
C PHE A 71 14.96 5.71 3.73
N LYS A 72 15.18 4.51 4.29
CA LYS A 72 16.53 3.94 4.44
C LYS A 72 17.05 3.32 3.15
N VAL A 73 16.18 3.08 2.19
CA VAL A 73 16.50 2.46 0.90
C VAL A 73 16.70 3.58 -0.11
N ILE A 74 17.81 4.31 0.03
CA ILE A 74 18.38 5.18 -1.00
C ILE A 74 19.89 4.95 -0.97
#